data_AF-A0A7K2LY62-F1
#
_entry.id   AF-A0A7K2LY62-F1
#
_cell.length_a   1.000
_cell.length_b   1.000
_cell.length_c   1.000
_cell.angle_alpha   90.00
_cell.angle_beta   90.00
_cell.angle_gamma   90.00
#
_symmetry.space_group_name_H-M   'P 1'
#
loop_
_entity.id
_entity.type
_entity.pdbx_description
1 polymer ?
#
loop_
_entity_poly.entity_id
_entity_poly.type
_entity_poly.pdbx_seq_one_letter_code
_entity_poly.pdbx_strand_id
1 'polypeptide(L)' 'MTVLCVRFQLPPMYEAALPGLLGLLEEFTPVVEALPPDGALADLRGAERYFGRGAVELASV' A
#
# COMPACT_ATOMS: atom_id res chain seq x y z
N MET A 1 5.64 4.79 14.51
CA MET A 1 4.88 3.71 13.86
C MET A 1 4.30 4.30 12.60
N THR A 2 4.90 4.03 11.45
CA THR A 2 4.52 4.64 10.17
C THR A 2 3.71 3.64 9.36
N VAL A 3 2.46 4.01 9.12
CA VAL A 3 1.53 3.25 8.29
C VAL A 3 1.19 4.12 7.10
N LEU A 4 1.35 3.59 5.90
CA LEU A 4 0.89 4.21 4.68
C LEU A 4 -0.57 3.80 4.46
N CYS A 5 -1.45 4.80 4.34
CA CYS A 5 -2.82 4.60 3.91
C CYS A 5 -2.90 4.92 2.42
N VAL A 6 -3.30 3.93 1.61
CA VAL A 6 -3.44 4.08 0.16
C VAL A 6 -4.91 3.97 -0.21
N ARG A 7 -5.38 4.93 -1.01
CA ARG A 7 -6.70 4.89 -1.62
C ARG A 7 -6.55 4.84 -3.14
N PHE A 8 -7.05 3.78 -3.74
CA PHE A 8 -7.04 3.56 -5.17
C PHE A 8 -8.26 4.22 -5.79
N GLN A 9 -8.06 5.18 -6.70
CA GLN A 9 -9.17 5.78 -7.45
C GLN A 9 -9.58 4.86 -8.61
N LEU A 10 -10.16 3.71 -8.27
CA LEU A 10 -10.65 2.73 -9.23
C LEU A 10 -12.09 3.05 -9.66
N PRO A 11 -12.38 3.18 -10.96
CA PRO A 11 -13.74 3.05 -11.46
C PRO A 11 -14.34 1.70 -11.05
N PRO A 12 -15.67 1.58 -10.78
CA PRO A 12 -16.30 0.34 -10.31
C PRO A 12 -16.02 -0.90 -11.17
N MET A 13 -15.82 -0.72 -12.48
CA MET A 13 -15.44 -1.80 -13.40
C MET A 13 -14.08 -2.45 -13.10
N TYR A 14 -13.23 -1.81 -12.30
CA TYR A 14 -11.89 -2.26 -11.96
C TYR A 14 -11.73 -2.69 -10.49
N GLU A 15 -12.82 -2.91 -9.74
CA GLU A 15 -12.74 -3.47 -8.38
C GLU A 15 -11.98 -4.81 -8.35
N ALA A 16 -12.09 -5.62 -9.41
CA ALA A 16 -11.35 -6.86 -9.57
C ALA A 16 -9.82 -6.68 -9.65
N ALA A 17 -9.32 -5.46 -9.84
CA ALA A 17 -7.89 -5.14 -9.82
C ALA A 17 -7.33 -4.96 -8.41
N LEU A 18 -8.18 -4.80 -7.38
CA LEU A 18 -7.76 -4.58 -6.00
C LEU A 18 -6.76 -5.63 -5.50
N PRO A 19 -6.95 -6.95 -5.69
CA PRO A 19 -5.97 -7.94 -5.25
C PRO A 19 -4.59 -7.77 -5.90
N GLY A 20 -4.54 -7.37 -7.18
CA GLY A 20 -3.28 -7.09 -7.87
C GLY A 20 -2.57 -5.86 -7.31
N LEU A 21 -3.32 -4.82 -6.97
CA LEU A 21 -2.79 -3.60 -6.34
C LEU A 21 -2.28 -3.85 -4.93
N LEU A 22 -2.95 -4.72 -4.16
CA LEU A 22 -2.46 -5.16 -2.85
C LEU A 22 -1.13 -5.93 -3.00
N GLY A 23 -1.01 -6.79 -4.03
CA GLY A 23 0.23 -7.48 -4.34
C GLY A 23 1.42 -6.53 -4.60
N LEU A 24 1.17 -5.35 -5.18
CA LEU A 24 2.22 -4.33 -5.34
C LEU A 24 2.66 -3.73 -4.00
N LEU A 25 1.74 -3.55 -3.04
CA LEU A 25 2.10 -3.08 -1.70
C LEU A 25 2.93 -4.12 -0.93
N GLU A 26 2.67 -5.41 -1.18
CA GLU A 26 3.42 -6.52 -0.58
C GLU A 26 4.90 -6.54 -0.99
N GLU A 27 5.26 -5.92 -2.13
CA GLU A 27 6.67 -5.76 -2.54
C GLU A 27 7.47 -4.82 -1.62
N PHE A 28 6.78 -3.89 -0.93
CA PHE A 28 7.41 -2.93 -0.02
C PHE A 28 7.34 -3.39 1.44
N THR A 29 6.28 -4.11 1.82
CA THR A 29 6.10 -4.62 3.17
C THR A 29 5.20 -5.84 3.20
N PRO A 30 5.54 -6.88 4.00
CA PRO A 30 4.70 -8.06 4.13
C PRO A 30 3.44 -7.84 4.99
N VAL A 31 3.28 -6.67 5.61
CA VAL A 31 2.17 -6.35 6.50
C VAL A 31 1.24 -5.36 5.80
N VAL A 32 0.25 -5.92 5.09
CA VAL A 32 -0.76 -5.20 4.32
C VAL A 32 -2.15 -5.62 4.80
N GLU A 33 -3.04 -4.64 5.02
CA GLU A 33 -4.45 -4.85 5.33
C GLU A 33 -5.30 -4.23 4.22
N ALA A 34 -6.16 -5.04 3.61
CA ALA A 34 -7.12 -4.56 2.62
C ALA A 34 -8.25 -3.77 3.29
N LEU A 35 -8.61 -2.62 2.72
CA LEU A 35 -9.78 -1.82 3.10
C LEU A 35 -10.73 -1.69 1.90
N PRO A 36 -11.60 -2.69 1.64
CA PRO A 36 -12.56 -2.61 0.54
C PRO A 36 -13.48 -1.38 0.67
N PRO A 37 -13.95 -0.81 -0.45
CA PRO A 37 -13.81 -1.33 -1.81
C PRO A 37 -12.50 -0.97 -2.52
N ASP A 38 -11.77 0.04 -2.04
CA ASP A 38 -10.77 0.75 -2.84
C ASP A 38 -9.51 1.16 -2.06
N GLY A 39 -9.23 0.57 -0.89
CA GLY A 39 -8.14 1.01 -0.02
C GLY A 39 -7.27 -0.10 0.55
N ALA A 40 -6.17 0.32 1.17
CA ALA A 40 -5.26 -0.53 1.92
C ALA A 40 -4.45 0.24 2.98
N LEU A 41 -4.03 -0.45 4.03
CA LEU A 41 -3.01 -0.01 4.97
C LEU A 41 -1.76 -0.85 4.81
N ALA A 42 -0.59 -0.22 4.81
CA ALA A 42 0.71 -0.88 4.71
C ALA A 42 1.63 -0.40 5.83
N ASP A 43 2.16 -1.31 6.64
CA ASP A 43 3.09 -0.98 7.71
C ASP A 43 4.52 -0.85 7.16
N LEU A 44 5.11 0.33 7.26
CA LEU A 44 6.40 0.63 6.66
C LEU A 44 7.59 0.44 7.61
N ARG A 45 7.41 -0.14 8.80
CA ARG A 45 8.51 -0.37 9.74
C ARG A 45 9.68 -1.14 9.12
N GLY A 46 9.39 -2.13 8.27
CA GLY A 46 10.42 -2.88 7.54
C GLY A 46 11.09 -2.02 6.45
N ALA A 47 10.29 -1.33 5.64
CA ALA A 47 10.76 -0.44 4.58
C ALA A 47 11.69 0.65 5.12
N GLU A 48 11.32 1.32 6.21
CA GLU A 48 12.15 2.34 6.85
C GLU A 48 13.43 1.76 7.44
N ARG A 49 13.34 0.63 8.14
CA ARG A 49 14.47 0.03 8.83
C ARG A 49 15.54 -0.50 7.88
N TYR A 50 15.14 -1.12 6.78
CA TYR A 50 16.05 -1.86 5.91
C TYR A 50 16.37 -1.13 4.61
N PHE A 51 15.49 -0.25 4.15
CA PHE A 51 15.64 0.46 2.88
C PHE A 51 15.73 1.98 3.07
N GLY A 52 15.51 2.48 4.29
CA GLY A 52 15.53 3.92 4.58
C GLY A 52 14.42 4.70 3.89
N ARG A 53 13.35 4.02 3.41
CA ARG A 53 12.26 4.63 2.67
C ARG A 53 11.01 4.76 3.54
N GLY A 54 10.57 5.99 3.76
CA GLY A 54 9.36 6.32 4.53
C GLY A 54 8.12 6.56 3.67
N ALA A 55 6.98 6.77 4.33
CA ALA A 55 5.68 6.96 3.67
C ALA A 55 5.68 8.09 2.62
N VAL A 56 6.28 9.23 2.93
CA VAL A 56 6.32 10.40 2.03
C VAL A 56 7.12 10.10 0.76
N GLU A 57 8.27 9.44 0.90
CA GLU A 57 9.14 9.10 -0.25
C GLU A 57 8.60 7.98 -1.12
N LEU A 58 7.76 7.10 -0.54
CA LEU A 58 7.04 6.07 -1.29
C LEU A 58 5.81 6.64 -2.00
N ALA A 59 5.17 7.67 -1.43
CA ALA A 59 4.00 8.32 -2.03
C ALA A 59 4.35 9.44 -3.03
N SER A 60 5.62 9.83 -3.16
CA SER A 60 6.06 10.93 -4.03
C SER A 60 6.39 10.51 -5.47
N VAL A 61 6.31 9.22 -5.79
CA VAL A 61 6.64 8.65 -7.11
C VAL A 61 5.41 8.39 -7.95
#